data_AF-A0A959XSA5-F1
#
_entry.id   AF-A0A959XSA5-F1
#
_cell.length_a   1.000
_cell.length_b   1.000
_cell.length_c   1.000
_cell.angle_alpha   90.00
_cell.angle_beta   90.00
_cell.angle_gamma   90.00
#
_symmetry.space_group_name_H-M   'P 1'
#
loop_
_entity.id
_entity.type
_entity.pdbx_description
1 polymer ?
#
loop_
_entity_poly.entity_id
_entity_poly.type
_entity_poly.pdbx_seq_one_letter_code
_entity_poly.pdbx_strand_id
1 'polypeptide(L)'
;MVVAYALKIGAGSYSRVDRDQLRIGWQRVDFDGSNGPDMPDILRPLYANLGHLFYSIAASDGTVAPAEVMKLKALLRTQWMPLENSRDEFRTDAAHYIDIAFDHAHDQGMSADDAFARFEDHFRSDPALYDVGLRRMVRESAGAIASSFAGRNRSEVRQLVTLELLFREQPVA
;
A
#
# COMPACT_ATOMS: atom_id res chain seq x y z
N MET A 1 -31.93 -7.11 -15.87
CA MET A 1 -32.50 -5.90 -15.26
C MET A 1 -31.56 -5.40 -14.18
N VAL A 2 -30.94 -4.24 -14.36
CA VAL A 2 -30.65 -3.26 -13.28
C VAL A 2 -30.82 -1.88 -13.93
N VAL A 3 -31.33 -0.91 -13.17
CA VAL A 3 -31.81 0.40 -13.64
C VAL A 3 -30.68 1.43 -13.62
N ALA A 4 -30.72 2.40 -14.55
CA ALA A 4 -29.83 3.56 -14.59
C ALA A 4 -30.45 4.80 -13.91
N TYR A 5 -29.61 5.71 -13.42
CA TYR A 5 -30.01 7.10 -13.05
C TYR A 5 -28.94 8.11 -13.50
N ALA A 6 -29.37 9.37 -13.67
CA ALA A 6 -28.60 10.51 -14.20
C ALA A 6 -29.28 11.84 -13.74
N LEU A 7 -28.99 13.08 -14.17
CA LEU A 7 -28.24 13.60 -15.33
C LEU A 7 -27.94 15.11 -15.14
N LYS A 8 -26.73 15.60 -15.49
CA LYS A 8 -26.39 17.06 -15.67
C LYS A 8 -26.37 17.92 -14.38
N ILE A 9 -25.76 19.12 -14.27
CA ILE A 9 -25.14 20.11 -15.20
C ILE A 9 -23.97 20.83 -14.48
N GLY A 10 -23.04 21.47 -15.22
CA GLY A 10 -22.25 22.61 -14.71
C GLY A 10 -20.81 22.70 -15.24
N ALA A 11 -20.40 23.85 -15.76
CA ALA A 11 -19.04 24.08 -16.28
C ALA A 11 -18.08 24.57 -15.17
N GLY A 12 -16.83 24.10 -15.18
CA GLY A 12 -15.78 24.65 -14.31
C GLY A 12 -14.50 23.82 -14.26
N SER A 13 -13.46 24.30 -14.94
CA SER A 13 -12.02 24.16 -14.61
C SER A 13 -11.45 22.77 -14.25
N TYR A 14 -10.58 22.27 -15.12
CA TYR A 14 -9.82 21.02 -14.98
C TYR A 14 -9.10 20.88 -13.62
N SER A 15 -9.55 19.96 -12.75
CA SER A 15 -8.89 19.58 -11.49
C SER A 15 -9.50 18.28 -10.94
N ARG A 16 -8.65 17.39 -10.39
CA ARG A 16 -8.90 15.96 -10.10
C ARG A 16 -9.14 15.09 -11.34
N VAL A 17 -8.41 13.98 -11.39
CA VAL A 17 -8.63 12.88 -12.35
C VAL A 17 -9.98 12.24 -12.06
N ASP A 18 -10.80 12.13 -13.11
CA ASP A 18 -12.19 11.68 -13.03
C ASP A 18 -12.26 10.17 -12.76
N ARG A 19 -12.74 9.79 -11.57
CA ARG A 19 -12.71 8.38 -11.09
C ARG A 19 -13.68 7.47 -11.85
N ASP A 20 -14.57 8.02 -12.67
CA ASP A 20 -15.54 7.24 -13.45
C ASP A 20 -14.97 6.67 -14.77
N GLN A 21 -13.70 6.93 -15.12
CA GLN A 21 -13.06 6.34 -16.31
C GLN A 21 -12.69 4.85 -16.18
N LEU A 22 -12.93 4.20 -15.03
CA LEU A 22 -12.63 2.77 -14.82
C LEU A 22 -13.66 1.80 -15.44
N ARG A 23 -14.37 2.19 -16.51
CA ARG A 23 -15.25 1.28 -17.28
C ARG A 23 -14.93 1.31 -18.77
N ILE A 24 -14.16 0.29 -19.17
CA ILE A 24 -14.04 -0.34 -20.52
C ILE A 24 -13.56 0.55 -21.68
N GLY A 25 -12.29 0.37 -22.10
CA GLY A 25 -11.78 0.99 -23.33
C GLY A 25 -10.27 0.89 -23.63
N TRP A 26 -9.62 -0.27 -23.44
CA TRP A 26 -8.20 -0.45 -23.79
C TRP A 26 -7.97 -0.47 -25.32
N GLN A 27 -7.90 0.69 -25.97
CA GLN A 27 -7.60 0.74 -27.41
C GLN A 27 -6.89 2.03 -27.88
N ARG A 28 -5.70 2.28 -27.33
CA ARG A 28 -4.52 2.85 -28.02
C ARG A 28 -3.34 2.79 -27.05
N VAL A 29 -2.37 1.94 -27.33
CA VAL A 29 -1.09 1.91 -26.63
C VAL A 29 -0.06 2.33 -27.67
N ASP A 30 0.35 3.59 -27.63
CA ASP A 30 1.46 4.08 -28.46
C ASP A 30 2.75 3.59 -27.76
N PHE A 31 3.25 2.45 -28.24
CA PHE A 31 4.33 1.68 -27.62
C PHE A 31 5.70 2.17 -28.09
N ASP A 32 6.46 2.85 -27.22
CA ASP A 32 7.79 3.41 -27.54
C ASP A 32 8.99 2.57 -27.04
N GLY A 33 8.74 1.31 -26.67
CA GLY A 33 9.77 0.27 -26.65
C GLY A 33 10.79 0.32 -25.50
N SER A 34 10.55 1.09 -24.44
CA SER A 34 11.34 1.01 -23.21
C SER A 34 10.47 0.74 -21.97
N ASN A 35 10.62 -0.47 -21.42
CA ASN A 35 9.83 -1.07 -20.34
C ASN A 35 8.41 -1.52 -20.70
N GLY A 36 7.85 -2.40 -19.88
CA GLY A 36 6.53 -3.04 -20.11
C GLY A 36 5.36 -2.10 -19.84
N PRO A 37 4.10 -2.58 -19.88
CA PRO A 37 2.96 -1.75 -19.50
C PRO A 37 3.13 -1.30 -18.05
N ASP A 38 3.37 0.00 -17.87
CA ASP A 38 3.49 0.61 -16.55
C ASP A 38 2.27 0.25 -15.72
N MET A 39 2.53 -0.08 -14.45
CA MET A 39 1.52 -0.33 -13.45
C MET A 39 0.42 0.77 -13.49
N PRO A 40 -0.88 0.42 -13.44
CA PRO A 40 -1.94 1.41 -13.33
C PRO A 40 -1.60 2.43 -12.23
N ASP A 41 -1.61 3.72 -12.57
CA ASP A 41 -1.06 4.80 -11.71
C ASP A 41 -1.54 4.75 -10.25
N ILE A 42 -2.76 4.27 -10.03
CA ILE A 42 -3.41 4.09 -8.73
C ILE A 42 -2.72 3.08 -7.80
N LEU A 43 -1.94 2.13 -8.31
CA LEU A 43 -1.31 1.08 -7.51
C LEU A 43 0.10 1.46 -6.99
N ARG A 44 0.79 2.43 -7.61
CA ARG A 44 2.11 2.88 -7.11
C ARG A 44 1.98 3.52 -5.71
N PRO A 45 1.01 4.43 -5.46
CA PRO A 45 0.73 4.95 -4.12
C PRO A 45 0.34 3.87 -3.11
N LEU A 46 -0.41 2.84 -3.54
CA LEU A 46 -0.85 1.73 -2.67
C LEU A 46 0.36 1.03 -2.04
N TYR A 47 1.29 0.57 -2.86
CA TYR A 47 2.46 -0.18 -2.38
C TYR A 47 3.51 0.71 -1.70
N ALA A 48 3.68 1.96 -2.14
CA ALA A 48 4.54 2.92 -1.45
C ALA A 48 4.04 3.21 -0.01
N ASN A 49 2.73 3.39 0.18
CA ASN A 49 2.16 3.58 1.51
C ASN A 49 2.23 2.34 2.39
N LEU A 50 2.30 1.13 1.83
CA LEU A 50 2.63 -0.07 2.60
C LEU A 50 4.10 -0.08 3.07
N GLY A 51 5.03 0.47 2.30
CA GLY A 51 6.40 0.75 2.76
C GLY A 51 6.43 1.68 3.97
N HIS A 52 5.64 2.76 3.95
CA HIS A 52 5.48 3.66 5.09
C HIS A 52 4.86 2.98 6.33
N LEU A 53 3.85 2.12 6.17
CA LEU A 53 3.30 1.32 7.28
C LEU A 53 4.31 0.33 7.88
N PHE A 54 5.07 -0.38 7.04
CA PHE A 54 6.07 -1.32 7.54
C PHE A 54 7.24 -0.59 8.21
N TYR A 55 7.57 0.61 7.72
CA TYR A 55 8.52 1.50 8.38
C TYR A 55 8.00 1.99 9.73
N SER A 56 6.74 2.43 9.83
CA SER A 56 6.19 2.93 11.09
C SER A 56 6.27 1.87 12.20
N ILE A 57 5.99 0.62 11.87
CA ILE A 57 6.04 -0.51 12.80
C ILE A 57 7.47 -0.76 13.29
N ALA A 58 8.44 -0.81 12.36
CA ALA A 58 9.85 -1.03 12.69
C ALA A 58 10.50 0.16 13.42
N ALA A 59 10.06 1.38 13.12
CA ALA A 59 10.54 2.59 13.79
C ALA A 59 9.78 2.90 15.11
N SER A 60 8.88 2.02 15.55
CA SER A 60 7.89 2.35 16.59
C SER A 60 8.48 2.59 17.99
N ASP A 61 9.72 2.17 18.26
CA ASP A 61 10.46 2.50 19.48
C ASP A 61 11.41 3.71 19.33
N GLY A 62 11.49 4.27 18.12
CA GLY A 62 12.38 5.36 17.72
C GLY A 62 13.65 4.93 16.98
N THR A 63 13.89 3.64 16.70
CA THR A 63 15.05 3.19 15.92
C THR A 63 14.79 1.87 15.20
N VAL A 64 14.89 1.87 13.87
CA VAL A 64 14.76 0.63 13.07
C VAL A 64 15.94 -0.31 13.31
N ALA A 65 15.68 -1.51 13.80
CA ALA A 65 16.69 -2.53 14.03
C ALA A 65 17.05 -3.30 12.74
N PRO A 66 18.32 -3.71 12.53
CA PRO A 66 18.71 -4.50 11.36
C PRO A 66 17.92 -5.80 11.17
N ALA A 67 17.44 -6.40 12.26
CA ALA A 67 16.60 -7.60 12.24
C ALA A 67 15.25 -7.37 11.54
N GLU A 68 14.68 -6.17 11.69
CA GLU A 68 13.37 -5.80 11.13
C GLU A 68 13.50 -5.47 9.64
N VAL A 69 14.57 -4.76 9.25
CA VAL A 69 14.92 -4.56 7.83
C VAL A 69 15.09 -5.91 7.15
N MET A 70 15.91 -6.81 7.72
CA MET A 70 16.09 -8.16 7.18
C MET A 70 14.77 -8.95 7.13
N LYS A 71 13.88 -8.78 8.11
CA LYS A 71 12.55 -9.40 8.11
C LYS A 71 11.70 -8.88 6.97
N LEU A 72 11.64 -7.57 6.75
CA LEU A 72 10.92 -6.98 5.62
C LEU A 72 11.49 -7.47 4.29
N LYS A 73 12.80 -7.33 4.03
CA LYS A 73 13.41 -7.79 2.77
C LYS A 73 13.14 -9.29 2.52
N ALA A 74 13.06 -10.11 3.57
CA ALA A 74 12.67 -11.53 3.47
C ALA A 74 11.17 -11.73 3.16
N LEU A 75 10.26 -10.96 3.77
CA LEU A 75 8.83 -10.98 3.46
C LEU A 75 8.58 -10.55 2.01
N LEU A 76 9.24 -9.48 1.54
CA LEU A 76 9.14 -9.02 0.15
C LEU A 76 9.47 -10.13 -0.85
N ARG A 77 10.58 -10.84 -0.63
CA ARG A 77 11.02 -11.95 -1.49
C ARG A 77 10.13 -13.21 -1.42
N THR A 78 9.46 -13.46 -0.29
CA THR A 78 8.76 -14.74 -0.04
C THR A 78 7.24 -14.66 -0.12
N GLN A 79 6.66 -13.47 0.05
CA GLN A 79 5.22 -13.24 0.02
C GLN A 79 4.81 -12.27 -1.09
N TRP A 80 5.52 -11.15 -1.24
CA TRP A 80 5.12 -10.10 -2.17
C TRP A 80 5.54 -10.44 -3.61
N MET A 81 6.82 -10.75 -3.86
CA MET A 81 7.32 -11.13 -5.20
C MET A 81 6.59 -12.32 -5.86
N PRO A 82 6.23 -13.42 -5.16
CA PRO A 82 5.48 -14.51 -5.78
C PRO A 82 4.09 -14.10 -6.29
N LEU A 83 3.46 -13.09 -5.68
CA LEU A 83 2.17 -12.58 -6.15
C LEU A 83 2.29 -11.74 -7.43
N GLU A 84 3.42 -11.06 -7.64
CA GLU A 84 3.73 -10.33 -8.88
C GLU A 84 3.79 -11.28 -10.08
N ASN A 85 4.23 -12.52 -9.85
CA ASN A 85 4.32 -13.59 -10.85
C ASN A 85 2.99 -14.35 -11.07
N SER A 86 1.94 -14.07 -10.27
CA SER A 86 0.62 -14.72 -10.36
C SER A 86 -0.50 -13.79 -10.84
N ARG A 87 -0.24 -12.49 -10.96
CA ARG A 87 -1.15 -11.51 -11.57
C ARG A 87 -0.90 -11.48 -13.08
N ASP A 88 -1.50 -12.44 -13.78
CA ASP A 88 -1.26 -12.84 -15.19
C ASP A 88 -1.26 -11.71 -16.26
N GLU A 89 -1.74 -10.51 -15.95
CA GLU A 89 -1.86 -9.38 -16.89
C GLU A 89 -1.12 -8.11 -16.47
N PHE A 90 -0.73 -7.97 -15.19
CA PHE A 90 0.00 -6.81 -14.68
C PHE A 90 1.17 -7.26 -13.81
N ARG A 91 2.38 -7.27 -14.39
CA ARG A 91 3.64 -7.43 -13.66
C ARG A 91 3.77 -6.26 -12.67
N THR A 92 3.31 -6.50 -11.46
CA THR A 92 3.10 -5.49 -10.44
C THR A 92 4.33 -5.49 -9.55
N ASP A 93 5.26 -4.54 -9.69
CA ASP A 93 6.49 -4.46 -8.88
C ASP A 93 6.20 -3.99 -7.42
N ALA A 94 5.20 -4.59 -6.77
CA ALA A 94 4.72 -4.27 -5.44
C ALA A 94 5.84 -4.32 -4.40
N ALA A 95 6.68 -5.37 -4.45
CA ALA A 95 7.83 -5.52 -3.59
C ALA A 95 8.81 -4.36 -3.75
N HIS A 96 9.06 -3.91 -4.98
CA HIS A 96 9.97 -2.79 -5.27
C HIS A 96 9.47 -1.46 -4.71
N TYR A 97 8.18 -1.14 -4.89
CA TYR A 97 7.59 0.10 -4.35
C TYR A 97 7.53 0.12 -2.81
N ILE A 98 7.25 -1.03 -2.18
CA ILE A 98 7.35 -1.16 -0.72
C ILE A 98 8.79 -0.92 -0.26
N ASP A 99 9.77 -1.51 -0.96
CA ASP A 99 11.18 -1.43 -0.61
C ASP A 99 11.72 0.00 -0.66
N ILE A 100 11.48 0.71 -1.78
CA ILE A 100 11.88 2.11 -1.96
C ILE A 100 11.24 3.01 -0.91
N ALA A 101 9.94 2.86 -0.64
CA ALA A 101 9.24 3.73 0.29
C ALA A 101 9.63 3.50 1.75
N PHE A 102 10.00 2.26 2.11
CA PHE A 102 10.58 1.94 3.42
C PHE A 102 11.98 2.54 3.57
N ASP A 103 12.88 2.26 2.63
CA ASP A 103 14.27 2.74 2.68
C ASP A 103 14.30 4.28 2.64
N HIS A 104 13.46 4.92 1.83
CA HIS A 104 13.33 6.39 1.82
C HIS A 104 12.82 6.95 3.16
N ALA A 105 11.83 6.32 3.80
CA ALA A 105 11.36 6.77 5.12
C ALA A 105 12.45 6.63 6.20
N HIS A 106 13.27 5.58 6.11
CA HIS A 106 14.43 5.37 6.96
C HIS A 106 15.53 6.43 6.74
N ASP A 107 15.94 6.64 5.49
CA ASP A 107 16.97 7.62 5.12
C ASP A 107 16.58 9.07 5.45
N GLN A 108 15.28 9.39 5.43
CA GLN A 108 14.78 10.71 5.85
C GLN A 108 14.61 10.85 7.37
N GLY A 109 14.78 9.78 8.16
CA GLY A 109 14.53 9.80 9.61
C GLY A 109 13.08 10.17 9.95
N MET A 110 12.13 9.70 9.15
CA MET A 110 10.70 9.99 9.33
C MET A 110 10.23 9.50 10.71
N SER A 111 9.32 10.23 11.37
CA SER A 111 8.76 9.69 12.61
C SER A 111 7.84 8.50 12.31
N ALA A 112 7.76 7.55 13.24
CA ALA A 112 6.88 6.40 13.11
C ALA A 112 5.41 6.83 12.96
N ASP A 113 5.00 7.87 13.69
CA ASP A 113 3.62 8.38 13.65
C ASP A 113 3.31 9.06 12.29
N ASP A 114 4.25 9.84 11.72
CA ASP A 114 4.09 10.45 10.39
C ASP A 114 3.99 9.38 9.28
N ALA A 115 4.80 8.33 9.38
CA ALA A 115 4.78 7.22 8.43
C ALA A 115 3.47 6.41 8.51
N PHE A 116 2.93 6.20 9.73
CA PHE A 116 1.62 5.59 9.90
C PHE A 116 0.51 6.49 9.36
N ALA A 117 0.56 7.80 9.63
CA ALA A 117 -0.44 8.77 9.15
C ALA A 117 -0.52 8.82 7.61
N ARG A 118 0.62 8.78 6.92
CA ARG A 118 0.65 8.68 5.44
C ARG A 118 -0.10 7.45 4.91
N PHE A 119 0.16 6.30 5.50
CA PHE A 119 -0.57 5.07 5.17
C PHE A 119 -2.07 5.21 5.46
N GLU A 120 -2.41 5.76 6.63
CA GLU A 120 -3.78 5.91 7.09
C GLU A 120 -4.61 6.83 6.19
N ASP A 121 -4.05 7.97 5.76
CA ASP A 121 -4.66 8.91 4.82
C ASP A 121 -4.93 8.25 3.45
N HIS A 122 -3.99 7.46 2.94
CA HIS A 122 -4.20 6.73 1.68
C HIS A 122 -5.27 5.64 1.84
N PHE A 123 -5.22 4.87 2.92
CA PHE A 123 -6.23 3.84 3.22
C PHE A 123 -7.64 4.43 3.33
N ARG A 124 -7.80 5.59 4.00
CA ARG A 124 -9.09 6.28 4.09
C ARG A 124 -9.55 6.90 2.78
N SER A 125 -8.62 7.32 1.91
CA SER A 125 -8.92 7.86 0.58
C SER A 125 -9.39 6.79 -0.41
N ASP A 126 -8.83 5.57 -0.31
CA ASP A 126 -9.03 4.49 -1.28
C ASP A 126 -9.23 3.09 -0.63
N PRO A 127 -10.18 2.93 0.30
CA PRO A 127 -10.34 1.70 1.09
C PRO A 127 -10.70 0.45 0.26
N ALA A 128 -11.22 0.66 -0.96
CA ALA A 128 -11.56 -0.38 -1.93
C ALA A 128 -10.33 -1.00 -2.63
N LEU A 129 -9.17 -0.33 -2.63
CA LEU A 129 -7.91 -0.93 -3.11
C LEU A 129 -7.36 -1.99 -2.13
N TYR A 130 -7.84 -1.97 -0.88
CA TYR A 130 -7.45 -2.88 0.18
C TYR A 130 -8.45 -4.01 0.31
N ASP A 131 -8.42 -4.96 -0.62
CA ASP A 131 -9.25 -6.17 -0.57
C ASP A 131 -8.92 -7.07 0.65
N VAL A 132 -9.75 -8.10 0.89
CA VAL A 132 -9.60 -9.03 2.02
C VAL A 132 -8.24 -9.75 2.01
N GLY A 133 -7.74 -10.11 0.83
CA GLY A 133 -6.45 -10.78 0.63
C GLY A 133 -5.28 -9.85 0.95
N LEU A 134 -5.29 -8.63 0.41
CA LEU A 134 -4.26 -7.63 0.69
C LEU A 134 -4.25 -7.24 2.17
N ARG A 135 -5.41 -6.96 2.79
CA ARG A 135 -5.50 -6.66 4.23
C ARG A 135 -5.02 -7.81 5.12
N ARG A 136 -5.14 -9.07 4.68
CA ARG A 136 -4.55 -10.21 5.38
C ARG A 136 -3.02 -10.19 5.28
N MET A 137 -2.46 -10.06 4.07
CA MET A 137 -1.01 -10.00 3.87
C MET A 137 -0.34 -8.85 4.62
N VAL A 138 -0.99 -7.67 4.62
CA VAL A 138 -0.50 -6.48 5.34
C VAL A 138 -0.40 -6.77 6.83
N ARG A 139 -1.40 -7.44 7.42
CA ARG A 139 -1.38 -7.83 8.84
C ARG A 139 -0.35 -8.91 9.15
N GLU A 140 -0.21 -9.91 8.29
CA GLU A 140 0.79 -10.97 8.42
C GLU A 140 2.21 -10.39 8.33
N SER A 141 2.47 -9.48 7.38
CA SER A 141 3.75 -8.77 7.24
C SER A 141 4.04 -7.85 8.43
N ALA A 142 3.05 -7.04 8.84
CA ALA A 142 3.13 -6.15 9.99
C ALA A 142 3.47 -6.91 11.29
N GLY A 143 2.74 -7.98 11.59
CA GLY A 143 2.99 -8.83 12.75
C GLY A 143 4.34 -9.55 12.67
N ALA A 144 4.75 -10.00 11.48
CA ALA A 144 6.04 -10.63 11.27
C ALA A 144 7.22 -9.68 11.52
N ILE A 145 7.13 -8.41 11.09
CA ILE A 145 8.13 -7.35 11.36
C ILE A 145 8.22 -7.09 12.86
N ALA A 146 7.11 -6.73 13.51
CA ALA A 146 7.07 -6.49 14.96
C ALA A 146 7.55 -7.69 15.79
N SER A 147 7.31 -8.92 15.35
CA SER A 147 7.79 -10.13 16.04
C SER A 147 9.28 -10.43 15.85
N SER A 148 9.95 -9.73 14.93
CA SER A 148 11.36 -10.00 14.59
C SER A 148 12.35 -9.33 15.54
N PHE A 149 11.92 -8.29 16.25
CA PHE A 149 12.69 -7.68 17.32
C PHE A 149 12.44 -8.41 18.65
N ALA A 150 13.51 -8.70 19.38
CA ALA A 150 13.42 -9.42 20.66
C ALA A 150 12.89 -8.54 21.81
N GLY A 151 12.89 -7.22 21.62
CA GLY A 151 12.57 -6.21 22.64
C GLY A 151 11.10 -5.80 22.69
N ARG A 152 10.15 -6.76 22.63
CA ARG A 152 8.68 -6.55 22.65
C ARG A 152 8.25 -5.25 23.34
N ASN A 153 8.06 -4.20 22.56
CA ASN A 153 7.75 -2.88 23.08
C ASN A 153 6.22 -2.70 23.14
N ARG A 154 5.76 -1.89 24.10
CA ARG A 154 4.35 -1.47 24.13
C ARG A 154 3.98 -0.61 22.92
N SER A 155 4.95 -0.03 22.20
CA SER A 155 4.73 0.74 20.97
C SER A 155 4.37 -0.13 19.76
N GLU A 156 5.09 -1.22 19.51
CA GLU A 156 4.81 -2.17 18.44
C GLU A 156 3.37 -2.69 18.54
N VAL A 157 2.99 -3.13 19.74
CA VAL A 157 1.63 -3.59 20.05
C VAL A 157 0.59 -2.49 19.82
N ARG A 158 0.90 -1.22 20.15
CA ARG A 158 -0.01 -0.10 19.85
C ARG A 158 -0.24 0.04 18.35
N GLN A 159 0.80 0.07 17.51
CA GLN A 159 0.60 0.24 16.07
C GLN A 159 -0.14 -0.92 15.41
N LEU A 160 0.12 -2.17 15.83
CA LEU A 160 -0.66 -3.32 15.36
C LEU A 160 -2.14 -3.22 15.78
N VAL A 161 -2.43 -2.72 16.98
CA VAL A 161 -3.81 -2.47 17.44
C VAL A 161 -4.46 -1.32 16.64
N THR A 162 -3.74 -0.22 16.36
CA THR A 162 -4.24 0.88 15.54
C THR A 162 -4.58 0.41 14.12
N LEU A 163 -3.71 -0.40 13.49
CA LEU A 163 -3.95 -1.01 12.18
C LEU A 163 -5.21 -1.90 12.18
N GLU A 164 -5.39 -2.71 13.21
CA GLU A 164 -6.58 -3.55 13.38
C GLU A 164 -7.87 -2.74 13.58
N LEU A 165 -7.81 -1.60 14.28
CA LEU A 165 -8.95 -0.70 14.43
C LEU A 165 -9.30 -0.02 13.10
N LEU A 166 -8.32 0.55 12.41
CA LEU A 166 -8.48 1.19 11.10
C LEU A 166 -9.14 0.25 10.07
N PHE A 167 -8.72 -1.03 10.03
CA PHE A 167 -9.32 -2.03 9.14
C PHE A 167 -10.75 -2.42 9.52
N ARG A 168 -11.21 -2.14 10.75
CA ARG A 168 -12.60 -2.37 11.21
C ARG A 168 -13.50 -1.17 10.97
N GLU A 169 -12.96 0.06 10.95
CA GLU A 169 -13.71 1.28 10.61
C GLU A 169 -14.28 1.23 9.18
N GLN A 170 -13.53 0.61 8.27
CA GLN A 170 -13.85 0.49 6.84
C GLN A 170 -14.03 -0.99 6.47
N PRO A 171 -15.14 -1.67 6.86
CA PRO A 171 -15.34 -3.08 6.55
C PRO A 171 -15.33 -3.32 5.03
N VAL A 172 -14.70 -4.42 4.60
CA VAL A 172 -14.71 -4.81 3.18
C VAL A 172 -16.13 -5.27 2.82
N ALA A 173 -16.69 -4.71 1.74
CA ALA A 173 -18.04 -5.00 1.26
C ALA A 173 -18.16 -6.33 0.51
#